data_AF-A0AAD8M732-F1
#
_entry.id   AF-A0AAD8M732-F1
#
_cell.length_a   1.000
_cell.length_b   1.000
_cell.length_c   1.000
_cell.angle_alpha   90.00
_cell.angle_beta   90.00
_cell.angle_gamma   90.00
#
_symmetry.space_group_name_H-M   'P 1'
#
loop_
_entity.id
_entity.type
_entity.pdbx_description
1 polymer ?
#
loop_
_entity_poly.entity_id
_entity_poly.type
_entity_poly.pdbx_seq_one_letter_code
_entity_poly.pdbx_strand_id
1 'polypeptide(L)'
;MDFSWNQFSGNIPATIGGAPSLNYLSLSHNKLEGPIPQSLGSLKGLEFLDMSNNNLSGKIPKPLESLRYLRYFNISFSKLEGEVPTGGPFLNFTDQSYLQNDGICGAPRFKVRPCQTSTTQQSGSRNIAFLKFTLPLIVAATLLLGIAIFMKRSGNKKIRLTQEDTLLCALRRLAMDCSRNSPVERIDMEDVLNRLYKIKTLFLEQCHDIDTEVNNYVV
;
A
#
# COMPACT_ATOMS: atom_id res chain seq x y z
N MET A 1 8.11 8.03 39.13
CA MET A 1 9.13 7.89 38.09
C MET A 1 8.51 8.22 36.75
N ASP A 2 9.11 9.18 36.04
CA ASP A 2 8.62 9.66 34.76
C ASP A 2 9.67 9.36 33.68
N PHE A 3 9.26 8.59 32.69
CA PHE A 3 10.02 8.23 31.50
C PHE A 3 9.26 8.61 30.23
N SER A 4 8.24 9.45 30.33
CA SER A 4 7.44 9.85 29.20
C SER A 4 8.22 10.67 28.19
N TRP A 5 7.70 10.80 26.96
CA TRP A 5 8.27 11.64 25.89
C TRP A 5 9.72 11.28 25.53
N ASN A 6 9.96 9.98 25.36
CA ASN A 6 11.25 9.46 24.97
C ASN A 6 11.12 8.56 23.73
N GLN A 7 12.20 7.88 23.37
CA GLN A 7 12.22 6.92 22.26
C GLN A 7 12.48 5.49 22.74
N PHE A 8 12.15 5.16 23.99
CA PHE A 8 12.35 3.82 24.52
C PHE A 8 11.53 2.81 23.73
N SER A 9 12.17 1.70 23.37
CA SER A 9 11.60 0.63 22.55
C SER A 9 11.80 -0.72 23.21
N GLY A 10 11.15 -1.75 22.66
CA GLY A 10 11.13 -3.08 23.25
C GLY A 10 10.10 -3.19 24.37
N ASN A 11 10.16 -4.28 25.12
CA ASN A 11 9.15 -4.62 26.12
C ASN A 11 9.35 -3.89 27.45
N ILE A 12 8.24 -3.67 28.16
CA ILE A 12 8.30 -3.31 29.58
C ILE A 12 8.82 -4.53 30.36
N PRO A 13 9.96 -4.42 31.08
CA PRO A 13 10.58 -5.57 31.72
C PRO A 13 9.75 -6.01 32.94
N ALA A 14 9.61 -7.32 33.13
CA ALA A 14 8.87 -7.88 34.26
C ALA A 14 9.48 -7.51 35.62
N THR A 15 10.77 -7.15 35.66
CA THR A 15 11.47 -6.69 36.87
C THR A 15 10.89 -5.40 37.47
N ILE A 16 10.07 -4.65 36.72
CA ILE A 16 9.40 -3.44 37.23
C ILE A 16 8.56 -3.71 38.48
N GLY A 17 8.02 -4.94 38.63
CA GLY A 17 7.27 -5.35 39.82
C GLY A 17 8.11 -5.44 41.11
N GLY A 18 9.44 -5.34 41.00
CA GLY A 18 10.37 -5.34 42.13
C GLY A 18 10.55 -3.99 42.82
N ALA A 19 9.78 -2.96 42.45
CA ALA A 19 9.84 -1.61 43.02
C ALA A 19 8.57 -1.26 43.83
N PRO A 20 8.30 -1.92 44.98
CA PRO A 20 7.01 -1.82 45.68
C PRO A 20 6.66 -0.42 46.20
N SER A 21 7.65 0.45 46.39
CA SER A 21 7.47 1.84 46.82
C SER A 21 7.07 2.79 45.68
N LEU A 22 6.98 2.31 44.43
CA LEU A 22 6.62 3.14 43.29
C LEU A 22 5.15 3.54 43.36
N ASN A 23 4.91 4.85 43.47
CA ASN A 23 3.57 5.46 43.52
C ASN A 23 3.17 6.13 42.19
N TYR A 24 4.15 6.52 41.38
CA TYR A 24 3.93 7.20 40.11
C TYR A 24 4.78 6.52 39.04
N LEU A 25 4.16 6.16 37.92
CA LEU A 25 4.84 5.63 36.74
C LEU A 25 4.24 6.23 35.47
N SER A 26 5.04 7.01 34.75
CA SER A 26 4.69 7.46 33.40
C SER A 26 5.67 6.90 32.39
N LEU A 27 5.15 6.16 31.41
CA LEU A 27 5.87 5.57 30.28
C LEU A 27 5.31 6.10 28.94
N SER A 28 4.43 7.11 28.98
CA SER A 28 3.68 7.55 27.81
C SER A 28 4.56 8.21 26.75
N HIS A 29 4.08 8.23 25.50
CA HIS A 29 4.81 8.82 24.37
C HIS A 29 6.22 8.21 24.20
N ASN A 30 6.25 6.90 23.99
CA ASN A 30 7.45 6.13 23.68
C ASN A 30 7.19 5.17 22.51
N LYS A 31 8.11 4.26 22.24
CA LYS A 31 8.00 3.19 21.22
C LYS A 31 7.94 1.80 21.89
N LEU A 32 7.47 1.71 23.13
CA LEU A 32 7.41 0.45 23.88
C LEU A 32 6.41 -0.51 23.21
N GLU A 33 6.72 -1.79 23.20
CA GLU A 33 5.95 -2.81 22.49
C GLU A 33 5.75 -4.08 23.32
N GLY A 34 4.97 -5.02 22.77
CA GLY A 34 4.65 -6.27 23.44
C GLY A 34 3.64 -6.09 24.59
N PRO A 35 3.47 -7.12 25.44
CA PRO A 35 2.45 -7.13 26.47
C PRO A 35 2.81 -6.29 27.70
N ILE A 36 1.77 -5.77 28.35
CA ILE A 36 1.88 -5.22 29.71
C ILE A 36 2.24 -6.38 30.65
N PRO A 37 3.35 -6.31 31.40
CA PRO A 37 3.78 -7.41 32.26
C PRO A 37 2.85 -7.57 33.46
N GLN A 38 2.50 -8.82 33.78
CA GLN A 38 1.64 -9.16 34.92
C GLN A 38 2.20 -8.65 36.26
N SER A 39 3.53 -8.54 36.37
CA SER A 39 4.25 -8.08 37.57
C SER A 39 3.98 -6.62 37.94
N LEU A 40 3.43 -5.79 37.04
CA LEU A 40 2.92 -4.46 37.40
C LEU A 40 1.84 -4.53 38.48
N GLY A 41 1.09 -5.63 38.57
CA GLY A 41 0.14 -5.88 39.65
C GLY A 41 0.77 -6.00 41.04
N SER A 42 2.09 -6.13 41.15
CA SER A 42 2.82 -6.18 42.43
C SER A 42 3.06 -4.79 43.03
N LEU A 43 2.89 -3.71 42.27
CA LEU A 43 3.15 -2.33 42.70
C LEU A 43 2.00 -1.78 43.56
N LYS A 44 1.81 -2.35 44.76
CA LYS A 44 0.61 -2.08 45.58
C LYS A 44 0.44 -0.60 45.95
N GLY A 45 1.51 0.19 46.01
CA GLY A 45 1.45 1.63 46.28
C GLY A 45 1.18 2.52 45.07
N LEU A 46 1.01 1.96 43.86
CA LEU A 46 0.88 2.74 42.64
C LEU A 46 -0.43 3.54 42.61
N GLU A 47 -0.33 4.85 42.44
CA GLU A 47 -1.43 5.81 42.37
C GLU A 47 -1.63 6.37 40.95
N PHE A 48 -0.57 6.44 40.16
CA PHE A 48 -0.58 6.97 38.80
C PHE A 48 0.15 6.01 37.85
N LEU A 49 -0.54 5.57 36.79
CA LEU A 49 0.01 4.76 35.72
C LEU A 49 -0.40 5.32 34.36
N ASP A 50 0.55 5.86 33.61
CA ASP A 50 0.34 6.26 32.22
C ASP A 50 1.27 5.44 31.31
N MET A 51 0.68 4.72 30.36
CA MET A 51 1.39 3.96 29.32
C MET A 51 0.86 4.31 27.92
N SER A 52 0.07 5.40 27.81
CA SER A 52 -0.55 5.82 26.55
C SER A 52 0.47 6.20 25.48
N ASN A 53 0.04 6.21 24.21
CA ASN A 53 0.90 6.57 23.08
C ASN A 53 2.17 5.69 23.02
N ASN A 54 1.95 4.38 22.94
CA ASN A 54 2.98 3.36 22.75
C ASN A 54 2.50 2.30 21.72
N ASN A 55 3.32 1.28 21.47
CA ASN A 55 3.02 0.16 20.60
C ASN A 55 2.67 -1.11 21.40
N LEU A 56 2.14 -0.97 22.62
CA LEU A 56 1.80 -2.09 23.50
C LEU A 56 0.67 -2.94 22.90
N SER A 57 0.73 -4.26 23.10
CA SER A 57 -0.17 -5.22 22.46
C SER A 57 -0.67 -6.30 23.42
N GLY A 58 -1.71 -7.03 23.04
CA GLY A 58 -2.27 -8.11 23.87
C GLY A 58 -3.23 -7.60 24.95
N LYS A 59 -3.47 -8.42 25.97
CA LYS A 59 -4.52 -8.18 26.98
C LYS A 59 -4.05 -7.32 28.15
N ILE A 60 -4.98 -6.59 28.74
CA ILE A 60 -4.80 -5.93 30.04
C ILE A 60 -4.67 -7.02 31.12
N PRO A 61 -3.56 -7.09 31.88
CA PRO A 61 -3.37 -8.13 32.88
C PRO A 61 -4.36 -7.99 34.04
N LYS A 62 -5.10 -9.06 34.32
CA LYS A 62 -6.00 -9.14 35.49
C LYS A 62 -5.34 -8.78 36.83
N PRO A 63 -4.03 -9.06 37.10
CA PRO A 63 -3.37 -8.60 38.33
C PRO A 63 -3.44 -7.09 38.59
N LEU A 64 -3.66 -6.25 37.57
CA LEU A 64 -3.85 -4.81 37.75
C LEU A 64 -5.11 -4.48 38.56
N GLU A 65 -6.10 -5.37 38.64
CA GLU A 65 -7.28 -5.21 39.51
C GLU A 65 -6.88 -5.10 41.00
N SER A 66 -5.68 -5.56 41.38
CA SER A 66 -5.20 -5.52 42.76
C SER A 66 -4.55 -4.20 43.18
N LEU A 67 -4.40 -3.22 42.27
CA LEU A 67 -3.79 -1.92 42.53
C LEU A 67 -4.81 -0.96 43.17
N ARG A 68 -5.10 -1.18 44.45
CA ARG A 68 -6.20 -0.50 45.18
C ARG A 68 -6.05 1.02 45.31
N TYR A 69 -4.83 1.54 45.19
CA TYR A 69 -4.56 2.97 45.29
C TYR A 69 -4.48 3.66 43.92
N LEU A 70 -4.64 2.93 42.82
CA LEU A 70 -4.53 3.48 41.47
C LEU A 70 -5.69 4.43 41.17
N ARG A 71 -5.38 5.72 41.02
CA ARG A 71 -6.34 6.81 40.79
C ARG A 71 -6.33 7.30 39.36
N TYR A 72 -5.17 7.26 38.72
CA TYR A 72 -5.01 7.60 37.32
C TYR A 72 -4.47 6.41 36.55
N PHE A 73 -5.15 6.08 35.44
CA PHE A 73 -4.77 5.01 34.54
C PHE A 73 -5.04 5.43 33.11
N ASN A 74 -4.04 5.30 32.25
CA ASN A 74 -4.21 5.57 30.83
C ASN A 74 -3.38 4.60 29.99
N ILE A 75 -4.04 3.91 29.07
CA ILE A 75 -3.45 2.95 28.12
C ILE A 75 -3.92 3.25 26.68
N SER A 76 -4.44 4.46 26.45
CA SER A 76 -4.97 4.88 25.15
C SER A 76 -3.88 4.91 24.07
N PHE A 77 -4.30 4.86 22.80
CA PHE A 77 -3.42 4.92 21.64
C PHE A 77 -2.34 3.83 21.69
N SER A 78 -2.77 2.58 21.62
CA SER A 78 -1.92 1.38 21.60
C SER A 78 -2.61 0.28 20.78
N LYS A 79 -2.07 -0.93 20.79
CA LYS A 79 -2.60 -2.11 20.07
C LYS A 79 -3.16 -3.15 21.04
N LEU A 80 -3.73 -2.70 22.16
CA LEU A 80 -4.28 -3.60 23.18
C LEU A 80 -5.61 -4.20 22.72
N GLU A 81 -5.90 -5.39 23.23
CA GLU A 81 -7.06 -6.18 22.84
C GLU A 81 -7.67 -6.97 24.01
N GLY A 82 -8.87 -7.48 23.78
CA GLY A 82 -9.58 -8.32 24.73
C GLY A 82 -10.41 -7.53 25.75
N GLU A 83 -10.93 -8.25 26.72
CA GLU A 83 -11.88 -7.70 27.69
C GLU A 83 -11.20 -6.81 28.75
N VAL A 84 -11.77 -5.63 29.00
CA VAL A 84 -11.36 -4.76 30.11
C VAL A 84 -11.66 -5.46 31.46
N PRO A 85 -10.67 -5.59 32.36
CA PRO A 85 -10.89 -6.12 33.70
C PRO A 85 -11.99 -5.35 34.43
N THR A 86 -12.87 -6.04 35.15
CA THR A 86 -14.06 -5.45 35.78
C THR A 86 -13.88 -5.20 37.27
N GLY A 87 -12.80 -5.70 37.87
CA GLY A 87 -12.52 -5.54 39.29
C GLY A 87 -11.63 -4.34 39.64
N GLY A 88 -11.57 -4.04 40.94
CA GLY A 88 -10.60 -3.10 41.49
C GLY A 88 -10.76 -1.67 40.95
N PRO A 89 -9.65 -0.98 40.63
CA PRO A 89 -9.69 0.43 40.23
C PRO A 89 -10.31 0.65 38.84
N PHE A 90 -10.45 -0.40 38.02
CA PHE A 90 -11.02 -0.30 36.66
C PHE A 90 -12.45 0.24 36.65
N LEU A 91 -13.21 0.03 37.73
CA LEU A 91 -14.57 0.55 37.90
C LEU A 91 -14.63 2.09 37.93
N ASN A 92 -13.51 2.75 38.21
CA ASN A 92 -13.42 4.21 38.35
C ASN A 92 -12.82 4.91 37.12
N PHE A 93 -12.33 4.15 36.13
CA PHE A 93 -11.68 4.74 34.95
C PHE A 93 -12.68 5.06 33.84
N THR A 94 -12.36 6.10 33.08
CA THR A 94 -13.21 6.61 32.01
C THR A 94 -12.87 5.97 30.67
N ASP A 95 -13.75 6.16 29.70
CA ASP A 95 -13.58 5.82 28.29
C ASP A 95 -12.26 6.34 27.68
N GLN A 96 -11.81 7.52 28.11
CA GLN A 96 -10.55 8.11 27.68
C GLN A 96 -9.33 7.22 27.95
N SER A 97 -9.36 6.45 29.04
CA SER A 97 -8.26 5.56 29.45
C SER A 97 -7.98 4.47 28.42
N TYR A 98 -8.99 4.12 27.60
CA TYR A 98 -8.96 3.00 26.65
C TYR A 98 -9.03 3.45 25.19
N LEU A 99 -9.09 4.76 24.94
CA LEU A 99 -9.31 5.34 23.62
C LEU A 99 -8.28 4.81 22.60
N GLN A 100 -8.70 4.59 21.36
CA GLN A 100 -7.81 4.19 20.25
C GLN A 100 -7.03 2.88 20.54
N ASN A 101 -7.76 1.89 21.06
CA ASN A 101 -7.37 0.47 21.08
C ASN A 101 -8.52 -0.36 20.47
N ASP A 102 -8.52 -0.55 19.15
CA ASP A 102 -9.65 -1.14 18.40
C ASP A 102 -10.02 -2.58 18.82
N GLY A 103 -9.07 -3.29 19.44
CA GLY A 103 -9.24 -4.65 19.93
C GLY A 103 -9.86 -4.74 21.33
N ILE A 104 -9.94 -3.65 22.09
CA ILE A 104 -10.51 -3.67 23.44
C ILE A 104 -12.03 -3.82 23.36
N CYS A 105 -12.57 -4.66 24.24
CA CYS A 105 -14.00 -4.83 24.43
C CYS A 105 -14.36 -4.90 25.91
N GLY A 106 -15.63 -4.84 26.28
CA GLY A 106 -16.03 -5.01 27.68
C GLY A 106 -17.42 -4.52 28.01
N ALA A 107 -17.67 -4.36 29.31
CA ALA A 107 -18.95 -3.89 29.82
C ALA A 107 -19.29 -2.47 29.32
N PRO A 108 -20.59 -2.14 29.10
CA PRO A 108 -21.02 -0.84 28.56
C PRO A 108 -20.50 0.38 29.33
N ARG A 109 -20.24 0.24 30.63
CA ARG A 109 -19.70 1.31 31.49
C ARG A 109 -18.36 1.86 31.00
N PHE A 110 -17.55 1.03 30.35
CA PHE A 110 -16.25 1.42 29.82
C PHE A 110 -16.36 2.16 28.47
N LYS A 111 -17.57 2.22 27.89
CA LYS A 111 -17.88 2.77 26.56
C LYS A 111 -16.98 2.23 25.44
N VAL A 112 -16.53 1.00 25.59
CA VAL A 112 -15.88 0.22 24.53
C VAL A 112 -16.89 -0.72 23.88
N ARG A 113 -16.54 -1.29 22.72
CA ARG A 113 -17.37 -2.30 22.06
C ARG A 113 -17.67 -3.47 23.01
N PRO A 114 -18.87 -4.06 22.98
CA PRO A 114 -19.15 -5.28 23.74
C PRO A 114 -18.27 -6.42 23.22
N CYS A 115 -17.84 -7.31 24.12
CA CYS A 115 -17.12 -8.52 23.73
C CYS A 115 -18.06 -9.49 23.01
N GLN A 116 -17.59 -10.13 21.94
CA GLN A 116 -18.37 -11.15 21.24
C GLN A 116 -18.32 -12.45 22.04
N THR A 117 -19.39 -12.79 22.76
CA THR A 117 -19.55 -14.12 23.35
C THR A 117 -19.78 -15.12 22.23
N SER A 118 -18.89 -16.10 22.08
CA SER A 118 -19.04 -17.15 21.08
C SER A 118 -20.17 -18.12 21.44
N THR A 119 -21.40 -17.72 21.19
CA THR A 119 -22.40 -18.61 20.59
C THR A 119 -22.53 -18.17 19.15
N THR A 120 -21.97 -18.97 18.25
CA THR A 120 -21.86 -18.76 16.81
C THR A 120 -20.73 -17.82 16.38
N GLN A 121 -19.74 -18.39 15.70
CA GLN A 121 -18.84 -17.65 14.81
C GLN A 121 -19.69 -16.91 13.76
N GLN A 122 -19.99 -15.64 14.02
CA GLN A 122 -20.16 -14.65 12.96
C GLN A 122 -19.35 -13.42 13.38
N SER A 123 -18.03 -13.59 13.32
CA SER A 123 -17.20 -12.48 12.89
C SER A 123 -17.82 -11.99 11.59
N GLY A 124 -18.46 -10.82 11.66
CA GLY A 124 -18.82 -10.03 10.49
C GLY A 124 -17.53 -9.64 9.77
N SER A 125 -16.92 -10.60 9.09
CA SER A 125 -16.10 -10.36 7.91
C SER A 125 -17.03 -9.62 6.96
N ARG A 126 -16.89 -8.30 6.89
CA ARG A 126 -17.58 -7.45 5.92
C ARG A 126 -17.27 -8.03 4.54
N ASN A 127 -18.16 -8.88 4.02
CA ASN A 127 -18.22 -9.40 2.66
C ASN A 127 -16.88 -9.34 1.88
N ILE A 128 -15.83 -10.02 2.38
CA ILE A 128 -14.55 -10.13 1.65
C ILE A 128 -14.70 -11.09 0.45
N ALA A 129 -15.81 -11.82 0.34
CA ALA A 129 -16.11 -12.64 -0.83
C ALA A 129 -16.23 -11.80 -2.11
N PHE A 130 -16.91 -10.64 -2.07
CA PHE A 130 -17.02 -9.78 -3.26
C PHE A 130 -15.66 -9.20 -3.66
N LEU A 131 -14.83 -8.78 -2.69
CA LEU A 131 -13.49 -8.25 -2.96
C LEU A 131 -12.54 -9.29 -3.57
N LYS A 132 -12.71 -10.58 -3.23
CA LYS A 132 -11.90 -11.68 -3.77
C LYS A 132 -12.15 -11.97 -5.24
N PHE A 133 -13.34 -11.68 -5.76
CA PHE A 133 -13.68 -11.94 -7.17
C PHE A 133 -13.65 -10.68 -8.04
N THR A 134 -13.92 -9.50 -7.47
CA THR A 134 -13.83 -8.23 -8.22
C THR A 134 -12.38 -7.85 -8.52
N LEU A 135 -11.45 -8.06 -7.59
CA LEU A 135 -10.05 -7.70 -7.78
C LEU A 135 -9.38 -8.49 -8.93
N PRO A 136 -9.52 -9.83 -9.05
CA PRO A 136 -8.97 -10.58 -10.18
C PRO A 136 -9.62 -10.21 -11.51
N LEU A 137 -10.93 -9.92 -11.54
CA LEU A 137 -11.62 -9.51 -12.77
C LEU A 137 -11.12 -8.16 -13.27
N ILE A 138 -10.90 -7.18 -12.38
CA ILE A 138 -10.35 -5.87 -12.73
C ILE A 138 -8.89 -6.00 -13.20
N VAL A 139 -8.08 -6.81 -12.51
CA VAL A 139 -6.68 -7.07 -12.91
C VAL A 139 -6.62 -7.78 -14.27
N ALA A 140 -7.50 -8.76 -14.53
CA ALA A 140 -7.57 -9.44 -15.83
C ALA A 140 -8.02 -8.49 -16.94
N ALA A 141 -9.04 -7.65 -16.71
CA ALA A 141 -9.51 -6.67 -17.69
C ALA A 141 -8.43 -5.63 -18.03
N THR A 142 -7.69 -5.14 -17.02
CA THR A 142 -6.59 -4.18 -17.23
C THR A 142 -5.40 -4.81 -17.95
N LEU A 143 -5.06 -6.07 -17.65
CA LEU A 143 -4.05 -6.84 -18.40
C LEU A 143 -4.46 -7.06 -19.86
N LEU A 144 -5.70 -7.49 -20.11
CA LEU A 144 -6.21 -7.71 -21.47
C LEU A 144 -6.21 -6.40 -22.28
N LEU A 145 -6.64 -5.29 -21.68
CA LEU A 145 -6.59 -3.98 -22.31
C LEU A 145 -5.15 -3.56 -22.61
N GLY A 146 -4.22 -3.76 -21.67
CA GLY A 146 -2.80 -3.50 -21.86
C GLY A 146 -2.18 -4.33 -22.99
N ILE A 147 -2.51 -5.63 -23.07
CA ILE A 147 -2.08 -6.52 -24.15
C ILE A 147 -2.66 -6.06 -25.49
N ALA A 148 -3.95 -5.71 -25.56
CA ALA A 148 -4.57 -5.21 -26.79
C ALA A 148 -3.89 -3.92 -27.28
N ILE A 149 -3.62 -2.97 -26.38
CA ILE A 149 -2.88 -1.74 -26.69
C ILE A 149 -1.46 -2.07 -27.17
N PHE A 150 -0.78 -3.00 -26.51
CA PHE A 150 0.57 -3.43 -26.90
C PHE A 150 0.59 -4.10 -28.27
N MET A 151 -0.36 -4.99 -28.57
CA MET A 151 -0.48 -5.62 -29.89
C MET A 151 -0.80 -4.59 -30.98
N LYS A 152 -1.68 -3.62 -30.72
CA LYS A 152 -1.96 -2.52 -31.65
C LYS A 152 -0.71 -1.65 -31.90
N ARG A 153 0.04 -1.30 -30.84
CA ARG A 153 1.30 -0.55 -30.95
C ARG A 153 2.41 -1.34 -31.66
N SER A 154 2.55 -2.63 -31.36
CA SER A 154 3.56 -3.48 -31.99
C SER A 154 3.23 -3.77 -33.46
N GLY A 155 1.95 -3.86 -33.82
CA GLY A 155 1.49 -3.95 -35.20
C GLY A 155 1.85 -2.70 -35.99
N ASN A 156 1.51 -1.51 -35.48
CA ASN A 156 1.83 -0.24 -36.14
C ASN A 156 3.36 -0.03 -36.25
N LYS A 157 4.13 -0.42 -35.23
CA LYS A 157 5.60 -0.32 -35.25
C LYS A 157 6.23 -1.27 -36.28
N LYS A 158 5.68 -2.49 -36.43
CA LYS A 158 6.16 -3.46 -37.42
C LYS A 158 5.86 -3.02 -38.85
N ILE A 159 4.68 -2.43 -39.09
CA ILE A 159 4.30 -1.87 -40.40
C ILE A 159 5.21 -0.70 -40.79
N ARG A 160 5.46 0.24 -39.87
CA ARG A 160 6.38 1.39 -40.14
C ARG A 160 7.82 0.95 -40.41
N LEU A 161 8.34 -0.04 -39.67
CA LEU A 161 9.70 -0.56 -39.90
C LEU A 161 9.86 -1.21 -41.28
N THR A 162 8.87 -2.00 -41.73
CA THR A 162 8.95 -2.66 -43.04
C THR A 162 8.88 -1.70 -44.23
N GLN A 163 8.27 -0.52 -44.06
CA GLN A 163 8.06 0.42 -45.15
C GLN A 163 9.24 1.40 -45.34
N GLU A 164 9.88 1.85 -44.25
CA GLU A 164 11.16 2.62 -44.34
C GLU A 164 12.29 1.79 -44.96
N ASP A 165 12.40 0.50 -44.63
CA ASP A 165 13.39 -0.42 -45.21
C ASP A 165 13.17 -0.63 -46.73
N THR A 166 11.92 -0.58 -47.18
CA THR A 166 11.55 -0.74 -48.59
C THR A 166 11.93 0.49 -49.43
N LEU A 167 11.72 1.70 -48.90
CA LEU A 167 12.09 2.96 -49.55
C LEU A 167 13.62 3.10 -49.67
N LEU A 168 14.34 2.78 -48.59
CA LEU A 168 15.81 2.84 -48.55
C LEU A 168 16.43 1.81 -49.52
N CYS A 169 15.84 0.62 -49.63
CA CYS A 169 16.23 -0.38 -50.61
C CYS A 169 16.03 0.10 -52.06
N ALA A 170 14.88 0.73 -52.36
CA ALA A 170 14.58 1.23 -53.69
C ALA A 170 15.56 2.34 -54.13
N LEU A 171 15.85 3.29 -53.23
CA LEU A 171 16.83 4.36 -53.46
C LEU A 171 18.25 3.82 -53.65
N ARG A 172 18.68 2.84 -52.84
CA ARG A 172 20.00 2.20 -53.00
C ARG A 172 20.15 1.48 -54.34
N ARG A 173 19.11 0.78 -54.81
CA ARG A 173 19.15 0.13 -56.12
C ARG A 173 19.28 1.14 -57.25
N LEU A 174 18.50 2.23 -57.20
CA LEU A 174 18.59 3.30 -58.20
C LEU A 174 19.98 3.93 -58.24
N ALA A 175 20.58 4.19 -57.07
CA ALA A 175 21.93 4.73 -56.98
C ALA A 175 22.99 3.78 -57.58
N MET A 176 22.85 2.46 -57.37
CA MET A 176 23.75 1.46 -57.96
C MET A 176 23.61 1.38 -59.49
N ASP A 177 22.38 1.47 -60.02
CA ASP A 177 22.14 1.46 -61.47
C ASP A 177 22.72 2.73 -62.15
N CYS A 178 22.68 3.89 -61.48
CA CYS A 178 23.29 5.14 -61.97
C CYS A 178 24.83 5.12 -61.93
N SER A 179 25.44 4.35 -61.03
CA SER A 179 26.89 4.33 -60.80
C SER A 179 27.65 3.33 -61.68
N ARG A 180 27.01 2.71 -62.68
CA ARG A 180 27.70 1.75 -63.57
C ARG A 180 28.70 2.44 -64.50
N ASN A 181 29.83 1.75 -64.72
CA ASN A 181 30.99 2.26 -65.46
C ASN A 181 30.82 2.24 -66.99
N SER A 182 29.88 1.44 -67.52
CA SER A 182 29.57 1.39 -68.96
C SER A 182 28.35 2.27 -69.29
N PRO A 183 28.40 3.13 -70.33
CA PRO A 183 27.26 3.95 -70.75
C PRO A 183 26.04 3.13 -71.19
N VAL A 184 26.25 1.91 -71.67
CA VAL A 184 25.19 1.02 -72.18
C VAL A 184 24.44 0.32 -71.04
N GLU A 185 25.06 0.18 -69.87
CA GLU A 185 24.44 -0.46 -68.70
C GLU A 185 23.85 0.54 -67.70
N ARG A 186 24.09 1.83 -67.91
CA ARG A 186 23.57 2.91 -67.07
C ARG A 186 22.13 3.18 -67.47
N ILE A 187 21.26 3.25 -66.48
CA ILE A 187 19.86 3.59 -66.67
C ILE A 187 19.72 4.98 -67.33
N ASP A 188 18.79 5.12 -68.27
CA ASP A 188 18.52 6.41 -68.90
C ASP A 188 17.80 7.37 -67.93
N MET A 189 17.87 8.67 -68.21
CA MET A 189 17.32 9.68 -67.30
C MET A 189 15.78 9.68 -67.25
N GLU A 190 15.10 9.22 -68.29
CA GLU A 190 13.64 9.11 -68.33
C GLU A 190 13.18 8.05 -67.33
N ASP A 191 13.87 6.91 -67.29
CA ASP A 191 13.58 5.80 -66.39
C ASP A 191 14.02 6.11 -64.94
N VAL A 192 15.08 6.92 -64.75
CA VAL A 192 15.41 7.49 -63.44
C VAL A 192 14.28 8.38 -62.93
N LEU A 193 13.77 9.29 -63.76
CA LEU A 193 12.67 10.19 -63.40
C LEU A 193 11.40 9.40 -63.07
N ASN A 194 11.06 8.38 -63.86
CA ASN A 194 9.91 7.52 -63.60
C ASN A 194 10.04 6.76 -62.27
N ARG A 195 11.22 6.22 -61.96
CA ARG A 195 11.46 5.55 -60.68
C ARG A 195 11.44 6.51 -59.50
N LEU A 196 12.00 7.71 -59.64
CA LEU A 196 11.92 8.76 -58.61
C LEU A 196 10.48 9.23 -58.39
N TYR A 197 9.69 9.36 -59.45
CA TYR A 197 8.27 9.71 -59.34
C TYR A 197 7.50 8.64 -58.56
N LYS A 198 7.77 7.36 -58.83
CA LYS A 198 7.16 6.24 -58.10
C LYS A 198 7.58 6.18 -56.63
N ILE A 199 8.83 6.55 -56.32
CA ILE A 199 9.30 6.70 -54.92
C ILE A 199 8.61 7.90 -54.25
N LYS A 200 8.45 9.02 -54.95
CA LYS A 200 7.72 10.20 -54.47
C LYS A 200 6.26 9.89 -54.16
N THR A 201 5.56 9.12 -55.01
CA THR A 201 4.17 8.72 -54.74
C THR A 201 4.07 7.84 -53.51
N LEU A 202 4.99 6.88 -53.33
CA LEU A 202 5.04 6.05 -52.11
C LEU A 202 5.26 6.89 -50.84
N PHE A 203 6.06 7.95 -50.92
CA PHE A 203 6.31 8.85 -49.80
C PHE A 203 5.09 9.75 -49.48
N LEU A 204 4.38 10.23 -50.51
CA LEU A 204 3.20 11.07 -50.34
C LEU A 204 1.99 10.31 -49.78
N GLU A 205 1.78 9.04 -50.16
CA GLU A 205 0.78 8.18 -49.51
C GLU A 205 1.07 8.02 -48.01
N GLN A 206 2.35 7.93 -47.64
CA GLN A 206 2.79 7.78 -46.26
C GLN A 206 2.57 9.03 -45.39
N CYS A 207 2.61 10.23 -45.98
CA CYS A 207 2.27 11.47 -45.27
C CYS A 207 0.76 11.58 -45.01
N HIS A 208 -0.09 11.08 -45.92
CA HIS A 208 -1.55 11.16 -45.79
C HIS A 208 -2.11 10.26 -44.68
N ASP A 209 -1.50 9.08 -44.46
CA ASP A 209 -1.83 8.17 -43.35
C ASP A 209 -1.39 8.71 -41.97
N ILE A 210 -0.41 9.61 -41.91
CA ILE A 210 0.05 10.21 -40.64
C ILE A 210 -0.91 11.33 -40.19
N ASP A 211 -1.43 12.14 -41.12
CA ASP A 211 -2.36 13.23 -40.80
C ASP A 211 -3.73 12.74 -40.32
N THR A 212 -4.18 11.58 -40.79
CA THR A 212 -5.41 10.92 -40.33
C THR A 212 -5.26 10.28 -38.93
N GLU A 213 -4.04 9.92 -38.53
CA GLU A 213 -3.74 9.40 -37.19
C GLU A 213 -3.70 10.53 -36.12
N VAL A 214 -3.30 11.74 -36.49
CA VAL A 214 -3.27 12.92 -35.59
C VAL A 214 -4.68 13.48 -35.30
N ASN A 215 -5.57 13.50 -36.29
CA ASN A 215 -6.93 14.03 -36.13
C ASN A 215 -7.86 13.14 -35.28
N ASN A 216 -7.50 11.88 -35.01
CA ASN A 216 -8.25 10.99 -34.11
C ASN A 216 -7.83 11.08 -32.63
N TYR A 217 -6.90 11.97 -32.28
CA TYR A 217 -6.47 12.24 -30.90
C TYR A 217 -6.85 13.63 -30.38
N VAL A 218 -7.57 14.43 -31.18
CA VAL A 218 -8.12 15.75 -30.80
C VAL A 218 -9.62 15.81 -31.09
N VAL A 219 -10.39 14.95 -30.41
CA VAL A 219 -11.82 15.15 -30.05
C VAL A 219 -12.04 14.51 -28.69
#